data_AF-A0A2E9NMR4-F1
#
_entry.id   AF-A0A2E9NMR4-F1
#
_cell.length_a   1.000
_cell.length_b   1.000
_cell.length_c   1.000
_cell.angle_alpha   90.00
_cell.angle_beta   90.00
_cell.angle_gamma   90.00
#
_symmetry.space_group_name_H-M   'P 1'
#
loop_
_entity.id
_entity.type
_entity.pdbx_description
1 polymer ?
#
loop_
_entity_poly.entity_id
_entity_poly.type
_entity_poly.pdbx_seq_one_letter_code
_entity_poly.pdbx_strand_id
1 'polypeptide(L)'
;MVPSGSHTVEVVSELLGVRQHHVLDVEPGGVVARTIDLPPGRVTLRAEPWAEVSIDGEPVGRTPLDAVPVPVGSRQILFSHPEFGEKRAVLTVGVSPPIDLHMDMTR
;
A
#
# COMPACT_ATOMS: atom_id res chain seq x y z
N MET A 1 4.96 17.16 -26.50
CA MET A 1 5.31 18.46 -25.90
C MET A 1 4.03 19.13 -25.48
N VAL A 2 3.94 19.53 -24.21
CA VAL A 2 2.78 20.25 -23.66
C VAL A 2 3.11 21.75 -23.76
N PRO A 3 2.15 22.64 -24.09
CA PRO A 3 2.40 24.08 -24.10
C PRO A 3 2.96 24.58 -22.76
N SER A 4 3.69 25.70 -22.74
CA SER A 4 4.04 26.37 -21.48
C SER A 4 2.80 27.06 -20.89
N GLY A 5 2.61 26.99 -19.58
CA GLY A 5 1.42 27.50 -18.90
C GLY A 5 0.96 26.60 -17.75
N SER A 6 -0.19 26.93 -17.13
CA SER A 6 -0.77 26.14 -16.05
C SER A 6 -1.53 24.93 -16.63
N HIS A 7 -1.14 23.73 -16.23
CA HIS A 7 -1.71 22.47 -16.72
C HIS A 7 -2.24 21.65 -15.54
N THR A 8 -3.51 21.26 -15.62
CA THR A 8 -4.08 20.28 -14.69
C THR A 8 -3.82 18.88 -15.24
N VAL A 9 -3.09 18.08 -14.49
CA VAL A 9 -2.84 16.67 -14.76
C VAL A 9 -3.65 15.83 -13.79
N GLU A 10 -4.39 14.86 -14.31
CA GLU A 10 -5.06 13.85 -13.49
C GLU A 10 -4.19 12.60 -13.38
N VAL A 11 -3.94 12.16 -12.16
CA VAL A 11 -3.26 10.89 -11.86
C VAL A 11 -4.32 9.91 -11.40
N VAL A 12 -4.57 8.89 -12.23
CA VAL A 12 -5.54 7.83 -11.97
C VAL A 12 -4.82 6.50 -11.83
N SER A 13 -5.07 5.80 -10.73
CA SER A 13 -4.73 4.38 -10.57
C SER A 13 -5.92 3.66 -9.98
N GLU A 14 -6.64 2.91 -10.82
CA GLU A 14 -7.79 2.13 -10.38
C GLU A 14 -7.38 1.03 -9.40
N LEU A 15 -6.22 0.40 -9.64
CA LEU A 15 -5.65 -0.64 -8.77
C LEU A 15 -5.33 -0.12 -7.35
N LEU A 16 -4.94 1.15 -7.23
CA LEU A 16 -4.59 1.77 -5.94
C LEU A 16 -5.71 2.64 -5.38
N GLY A 17 -6.86 2.76 -6.08
CA GLY A 17 -7.95 3.65 -5.68
C GLY A 17 -7.59 5.14 -5.70
N VAL A 18 -6.61 5.54 -6.53
CA VAL A 18 -6.09 6.91 -6.58
C VAL A 18 -6.75 7.68 -7.71
N ARG A 19 -7.28 8.85 -7.39
CA ARG A 19 -7.66 9.91 -8.34
C ARG A 19 -7.24 11.26 -7.76
N GLN A 20 -6.24 11.90 -8.34
CA GLN A 20 -5.75 13.19 -7.88
C GLN A 20 -5.54 14.16 -9.05
N HIS A 21 -5.96 15.41 -8.86
CA HIS A 21 -5.67 16.50 -9.78
C HIS A 21 -4.46 17.29 -9.28
N HIS A 22 -3.47 17.47 -10.16
CA HIS A 22 -2.26 18.22 -9.88
C HIS A 22 -2.15 19.36 -10.87
N VAL A 23 -2.02 20.59 -10.38
CA VAL A 23 -1.72 21.76 -11.21
C VAL A 23 -0.20 21.87 -11.31
N LEU A 24 0.30 21.87 -12.55
CA LEU A 24 1.70 22.04 -12.89
C LEU A 24 1.86 23.33 -13.67
N ASP A 25 2.70 24.23 -13.17
CA ASP A 25 3.13 25.40 -13.91
C ASP A 25 4.40 25.05 -14.68
N VAL A 26 4.28 24.92 -16.00
CA VAL A 26 5.38 24.50 -16.87
C VAL A 26 6.00 25.74 -17.53
N GLU A 27 7.23 26.05 -17.13
CA GLU A 27 8.05 27.09 -17.78
C GLU A 27 8.55 26.62 -19.16
N PRO A 28 8.74 27.54 -20.13
CA PRO A 28 9.23 27.18 -21.46
C PRO A 28 10.57 26.45 -21.41
N GLY A 29 10.60 25.22 -21.94
CA GLY A 29 11.81 24.38 -21.98
C GLY A 29 12.17 23.68 -20.66
N GLY A 30 11.36 23.86 -19.60
CA GLY A 30 11.56 23.22 -18.30
C GLY A 30 10.95 21.82 -18.21
N VAL A 31 11.54 20.97 -17.36
CA VAL A 31 10.94 19.70 -16.91
C VAL A 31 10.50 19.89 -15.46
N VAL A 32 9.21 19.76 -15.20
CA VAL A 32 8.64 19.81 -13.85
C VAL A 32 8.44 18.39 -13.35
N ALA A 33 9.26 17.96 -12.38
CA ALA A 33 9.06 16.70 -11.67
C ALA A 33 8.11 16.93 -10.49
N ARG A 34 7.04 16.14 -10.39
CA ARG A 34 6.15 16.09 -9.23
C ARG A 34 6.17 14.71 -8.62
N THR A 35 6.54 14.65 -7.34
CA THR A 35 6.31 13.46 -6.52
C THR A 35 4.85 13.45 -6.07
N ILE A 36 4.20 12.31 -6.26
CA ILE A 36 2.81 12.09 -5.82
C ILE A 36 2.87 11.40 -4.46
N ASP A 37 2.54 12.13 -3.40
CA ASP A 37 2.43 11.56 -2.06
C ASP A 37 1.08 10.89 -1.91
N LEU A 38 1.08 9.56 -1.90
CA LEU A 38 -0.11 8.76 -1.67
C LEU A 38 -0.23 8.43 -0.19
N PRO A 39 -1.39 8.70 0.44
CA PRO A 39 -1.61 8.30 1.82
C PRO A 39 -1.53 6.76 1.93
N PRO A 40 -1.00 6.22 3.04
CA PRO A 40 -0.92 4.78 3.23
C PRO A 40 -2.32 4.17 3.30
N GLY A 41 -2.46 2.96 2.76
CA GLY A 41 -3.66 2.14 2.93
C GLY A 41 -3.82 1.65 4.36
N ARG A 42 -4.93 0.98 4.63
CA ARG A 42 -5.23 0.36 5.94
C ARG A 42 -5.45 -1.13 5.74
N VAL A 43 -4.66 -1.92 6.46
CA VAL A 43 -4.74 -3.38 6.41
C VAL A 43 -5.01 -3.93 7.80
N THR A 44 -6.07 -4.71 7.94
CA THR A 44 -6.36 -5.52 9.12
C THR A 44 -5.81 -6.92 8.88
N LEU A 45 -5.06 -7.45 9.85
CA LEU A 45 -4.35 -8.72 9.76
C LEU A 45 -4.85 -9.64 10.87
N ARG A 46 -5.43 -10.76 10.48
CA ARG A 46 -5.92 -11.81 11.39
C ARG A 46 -5.18 -13.10 11.08
N ALA A 47 -4.95 -13.90 12.11
CA ALA A 47 -4.47 -15.25 11.94
C ALA A 47 -5.09 -16.18 12.98
N GLU A 48 -5.31 -17.42 12.60
CA GLU A 48 -5.77 -18.49 13.47
C GLU A 48 -4.68 -19.58 13.54
N PRO A 49 -4.14 -19.90 14.74
CA PRO A 49 -4.49 -19.33 16.05
C PRO A 49 -3.89 -17.93 16.32
N TRP A 50 -2.66 -17.66 15.92
CA TRP A 50 -2.03 -16.33 15.93
C TRP A 50 -0.78 -16.37 15.05
N ALA A 51 -0.21 -15.21 14.72
CA ALA A 51 1.07 -15.11 14.04
C ALA A 51 1.78 -13.79 14.40
N GLU A 52 3.11 -13.83 14.45
CA GLU A 52 3.95 -12.64 14.31
C GLU A 52 3.97 -12.22 12.85
N VAL A 53 3.79 -10.92 12.59
CA VAL A 53 3.65 -10.38 11.24
C VAL A 53 4.79 -9.42 10.94
N SER A 54 5.34 -9.57 9.74
CA SER A 54 6.20 -8.56 9.13
C SER A 54 5.68 -8.17 7.75
N ILE A 55 5.91 -6.91 7.38
CA ILE A 55 5.53 -6.32 6.09
C ILE A 55 6.81 -5.89 5.39
N ASP A 56 7.09 -6.43 4.21
CA ASP A 56 8.32 -6.19 3.45
C ASP A 56 9.61 -6.44 4.28
N GLY A 57 9.53 -7.34 5.28
CA GLY A 57 10.62 -7.67 6.19
C GLY A 57 10.66 -6.84 7.48
N GLU A 58 9.84 -5.80 7.62
CA GLU A 58 9.73 -5.01 8.84
C GLU A 58 8.70 -5.62 9.81
N PRO A 59 9.06 -5.97 11.05
CA PRO A 59 8.12 -6.53 12.02
C PRO A 59 7.09 -5.49 12.46
N VAL A 60 5.80 -5.82 12.34
CA VAL A 60 4.69 -4.92 12.69
C VAL A 60 3.95 -5.32 13.96
N GLY A 61 4.08 -6.57 14.41
CA GLY A 61 3.50 -7.04 15.67
C GLY A 61 2.90 -8.43 15.56
N ARG A 62 1.97 -8.75 16.47
CA ARG A 62 1.28 -10.05 16.54
C ARG A 62 -0.20 -9.89 16.24
N THR A 63 -0.77 -10.77 15.43
CA THR A 63 -2.20 -10.77 15.12
C THR A 63 -3.06 -11.01 16.37
N PRO A 64 -4.27 -10.41 16.47
CA PRO A 64 -4.88 -9.52 15.49
C PRO A 64 -4.28 -8.11 15.49
N LEU A 65 -4.08 -7.54 14.29
CA LEU A 65 -3.65 -6.15 14.10
C LEU A 65 -4.71 -5.43 13.27
N ASP A 66 -5.33 -4.38 13.83
CA ASP A 66 -6.38 -3.62 13.17
C ASP A 66 -5.81 -2.36 12.48
N ALA A 67 -6.24 -2.12 11.24
CA ALA A 67 -6.00 -0.88 10.51
C ALA A 67 -4.52 -0.41 10.48
N VAL A 68 -3.59 -1.35 10.27
CA VAL A 68 -2.15 -1.07 10.13
C VAL A 68 -1.94 -0.16 8.91
N PRO A 69 -1.24 0.98 9.05
CA PRO A 69 -0.90 1.83 7.92
C PRO A 69 0.17 1.14 7.07
N VAL A 70 -0.14 0.88 5.80
CA VAL A 70 0.81 0.22 4.89
C VAL A 70 1.01 1.08 3.64
N PRO A 71 2.26 1.30 3.18
CA PRO A 71 2.51 2.01 1.94
C PRO A 71 1.78 1.35 0.77
N VAL A 72 1.17 2.18 -0.08
CA VAL A 72 0.45 1.70 -1.27
C VAL A 72 1.39 0.95 -2.22
N GLY A 73 0.85 -0.01 -2.96
CA GLY A 73 1.59 -0.87 -3.89
C GLY A 73 1.56 -2.35 -3.50
N SER A 74 2.32 -3.18 -4.21
CA SER A 74 2.46 -4.61 -3.92
C SER A 74 3.33 -4.81 -2.68
N ARG A 75 2.79 -5.49 -1.66
CA ARG A 75 3.43 -5.71 -0.36
C ARG A 75 3.47 -7.19 -0.03
N GLN A 76 4.61 -7.63 0.50
CA GLN A 76 4.75 -8.98 0.99
C GLN A 76 4.50 -9.00 2.50
N ILE A 77 3.53 -9.77 2.93
CA ILE A 77 3.23 -10.03 4.33
C ILE A 77 3.76 -11.42 4.68
N LEU A 78 4.51 -11.51 5.77
CA LEU A 78 4.99 -12.75 6.35
C LEU A 78 4.33 -12.95 7.71
N PHE A 79 3.61 -14.06 7.85
CA PHE A 79 3.03 -14.55 9.10
C PHE A 79 3.94 -15.66 9.63
N SER A 80 4.37 -15.59 10.88
CA SER A 80 5.22 -16.59 11.52
C SER A 80 4.57 -17.12 12.79
N HIS A 81 4.55 -18.43 12.95
CA HIS A 81 4.10 -19.11 14.16
C HIS A 81 5.12 -20.19 14.57
N PRO A 82 5.49 -20.30 15.87
CA PRO A 82 6.52 -21.25 16.31
C PRO A 82 6.26 -22.71 15.93
N GLU A 83 4.99 -23.14 15.96
CA GLU A 83 4.60 -24.54 15.70
C GLU A 83 4.22 -24.79 14.23
N PHE A 84 3.76 -23.76 13.51
CA PHE A 84 3.20 -23.91 12.15
C PHE A 84 4.11 -23.31 11.07
N GLY A 85 5.24 -22.72 11.45
CA GLY A 85 6.20 -22.12 10.55
C GLY A 85 5.73 -20.79 9.97
N GLU A 86 6.23 -20.50 8.77
CA GLU A 86 6.03 -19.22 8.08
C GLU A 86 5.06 -19.34 6.91
N LYS A 87 4.21 -18.33 6.72
CA LYS A 87 3.32 -18.17 5.57
C LYS A 87 3.46 -16.80 4.96
N ARG A 88 3.47 -16.75 3.63
CA ARG A 88 3.65 -15.53 2.85
C ARG A 88 2.39 -15.22 2.07
N ALA A 89 1.98 -13.97 2.11
CA ALA A 89 0.92 -13.43 1.27
C ALA A 89 1.46 -12.20 0.54
N VAL A 90 1.08 -12.03 -0.72
CA VAL A 90 1.35 -10.80 -1.47
C VAL A 90 0.01 -10.14 -1.73
N LEU A 91 -0.11 -8.87 -1.34
CA LEU A 91 -1.33 -8.09 -1.54
C LEU A 91 -1.02 -6.71 -2.09
N THR A 92 -1.89 -6.22 -2.96
CA THR A 92 -1.80 -4.85 -3.47
C THR A 92 -2.56 -3.92 -2.56
N VAL A 93 -1.84 -3.08 -1.82
CA VAL A 93 -2.40 -2.07 -0.93
C VAL A 93 -2.80 -0.85 -1.75
N GLY A 94 -4.10 -0.55 -1.78
CA GLY A 94 -4.63 0.73 -2.26
C GLY A 94 -4.90 1.72 -1.13
N VAL A 95 -5.29 2.94 -1.50
CA VAL A 95 -5.72 3.98 -0.56
C VAL A 95 -7.07 3.65 0.07
N SER A 96 -7.94 2.96 -0.67
CA SER A 96 -9.28 2.53 -0.27
C SER A 96 -9.78 1.45 -1.24
N PRO A 97 -10.60 0.47 -0.81
CA PRO A 97 -11.12 0.25 0.55
C PRO A 97 -10.09 -0.41 1.50
N PRO A 98 -10.36 -0.44 2.82
CA PRO A 98 -9.55 -1.19 3.77
C PRO A 98 -9.48 -2.68 3.39
N ILE A 99 -8.31 -3.28 3.59
CA ILE A 99 -8.07 -4.70 3.30
C ILE A 99 -8.15 -5.47 4.61
N ASP A 100 -8.94 -6.55 4.66
CA ASP A 100 -8.91 -7.54 5.75
C ASP A 100 -8.28 -8.83 5.22
N LEU A 101 -7.14 -9.20 5.78
CA LEU A 101 -6.41 -10.41 5.44
C LEU A 101 -6.45 -11.38 6.62
N HIS A 102 -7.04 -12.56 6.37
CA HIS A 102 -7.05 -13.68 7.30
C HIS A 102 -6.06 -14.75 6.84
N MET A 103 -5.16 -15.18 7.73
CA MET A 103 -4.28 -16.32 7.52
C MET A 103 -4.61 -17.49 8.45
N ASP A 104 -5.00 -18.64 7.90
CA ASP A 104 -5.04 -19.89 8.66
C ASP A 104 -3.60 -20.42 8.75
N MET A 105 -3.03 -20.55 9.95
CA MET A 105 -1.67 -21.06 10.11
C MET A 105 -1.58 -22.58 10.03
N THR A 106 -2.70 -23.30 10.16
CA THR A 106 -2.71 -24.76 10.24
C THR A 106 -2.75 -25.48 8.89
N ARG A 107 -3.08 -24.78 7.79
CA ARG A 107 -3.31 -25.39 6.45
C ARG A 107 -2.36 -25.01 5.34
#